data_AF-A0A7X8VEC3-F1
#
_entry.id   AF-A0A7X8VEC3-F1
#
_cell.length_a   1.000
_cell.length_b   1.000
_cell.length_c   1.000
_cell.angle_alpha   90.00
_cell.angle_beta   90.00
_cell.angle_gamma   90.00
#
_symmetry.space_group_name_H-M   'P 1'
#
loop_
_entity.id
_entity.type
_entity.pdbx_description
1 polymer ?
#
loop_
_entity_poly.entity_id
_entity_poly.type
_entity_poly.pdbx_seq_one_letter_code
_entity_poly.pdbx_strand_id
1 'polypeptide(L)'
;MTFSIDVIKESSDPVFKLNVSVYGNNLKIKNARVEVLRRPPKVRITYPDELKNVLSATEQKKLELEMLNKIVEHIIKTSEKSDIRVNRLIREDV
;
A
#
# COMPACT_ATOMS: atom_id res chain seq x y z
N MET A 1 -4.77 -11.91 23.23
CA MET A 1 -3.84 -12.41 22.20
C MET A 1 -2.92 -11.27 21.80
N THR A 2 -1.65 -11.57 21.56
CA THR A 2 -0.59 -10.61 21.27
C THR A 2 0.19 -11.09 20.04
N PHE A 3 0.54 -10.16 19.16
CA PHE A 3 1.24 -10.45 17.91
C PHE A 3 2.54 -9.66 17.84
N SER A 4 3.56 -10.27 17.26
CA SER A 4 4.80 -9.60 16.84
C SER A 4 5.07 -10.01 15.40
N ILE A 5 5.30 -9.02 14.53
CA ILE A 5 5.39 -9.18 13.09
C ILE A 5 6.63 -8.44 12.60
N ASP A 6 7.55 -9.17 11.97
CA ASP A 6 8.77 -8.62 11.39
C ASP A 6 8.83 -8.95 9.90
N VAL A 7 9.02 -7.93 9.06
CA VAL A 7 9.23 -8.10 7.62
C VAL A 7 10.68 -8.51 7.39
N ILE A 8 10.91 -9.65 6.72
CA ILE A 8 12.27 -10.20 6.53
C ILE A 8 13.02 -9.52 5.37
N LYS A 9 12.31 -8.86 4.42
CA LYS A 9 12.82 -8.26 3.14
C LYS A 9 13.21 -9.34 2.09
N GLU A 10 13.28 -9.17 0.76
CA GLU A 10 12.82 -8.20 -0.24
C GLU A 10 12.40 -9.06 -1.47
N SER A 11 11.28 -9.80 -1.39
CA SER A 11 10.89 -10.66 -2.51
C SER A 11 10.27 -9.83 -3.63
N SER A 12 10.60 -10.20 -4.86
CA SER A 12 9.96 -9.75 -6.09
C SER A 12 8.47 -9.47 -5.87
N ASP A 13 8.06 -8.24 -6.18
CA ASP A 13 6.66 -7.87 -6.26
C ASP A 13 5.94 -8.96 -7.08
N PRO A 14 5.04 -9.76 -6.47
CA PRO A 14 4.05 -9.33 -5.48
C PRO A 14 4.12 -9.98 -4.08
N VAL A 15 5.17 -10.70 -3.70
CA VAL A 15 5.18 -11.50 -2.45
C VAL A 15 5.91 -10.77 -1.31
N PHE A 16 5.39 -10.85 -0.08
CA PHE A 16 6.08 -10.48 1.16
C PHE A 16 6.30 -11.71 2.04
N LYS A 17 7.48 -11.79 2.67
CA LYS A 17 7.81 -12.81 3.68
C LYS A 17 7.87 -12.17 5.06
N LEU A 18 7.09 -12.71 5.98
CA LEU A 18 6.94 -12.22 7.36
C LEU A 18 7.36 -13.28 8.36
N ASN A 19 8.01 -12.87 9.44
CA ASN A 19 8.06 -13.63 10.68
C ASN A 19 6.87 -13.21 11.55
N VAL A 20 6.03 -14.15 11.92
CA VAL A 20 4.86 -13.92 12.77
C VAL A 20 4.99 -14.72 14.06
N SER A 21 4.89 -14.01 15.19
CA SER A 21 4.81 -14.60 16.51
C SER A 21 3.44 -14.32 17.11
N VAL A 22 2.80 -15.35 17.68
CA VAL A 22 1.45 -15.30 18.28
C VAL A 22 1.52 -15.81 19.71
N TYR A 23 0.98 -15.03 20.65
CA TYR A 23 0.94 -15.35 22.07
C TYR A 23 -0.46 -15.16 22.65
N GLY A 24 -1.01 -16.16 23.33
CA GLY A 24 -2.25 -16.05 24.10
C GLY A 24 -3.07 -17.34 24.08
N ASN A 25 -4.00 -17.50 25.04
CA ASN A 25 -4.90 -18.66 25.15
C ASN A 25 -4.18 -20.01 24.95
N ASN A 26 -3.12 -20.28 25.71
CA ASN A 26 -2.27 -21.48 25.61
C ASN A 26 -1.56 -21.68 24.26
N LEU A 27 -1.65 -20.73 23.33
CA LEU A 27 -0.94 -20.72 22.06
C LEU A 27 0.32 -19.86 22.16
N LYS A 28 1.46 -20.46 21.77
CA LYS A 28 2.76 -19.78 21.72
C LYS A 28 3.49 -20.20 20.45
N ILE A 29 3.31 -19.42 19.40
CA ILE A 29 3.99 -19.59 18.11
C ILE A 29 5.05 -18.49 18.01
N LYS A 30 6.29 -18.87 17.71
CA LYS A 30 7.41 -17.93 17.54
C LYS A 30 7.97 -18.01 16.13
N ASN A 31 8.17 -16.86 15.49
CA ASN A 31 8.86 -16.70 14.21
C ASN A 31 8.34 -17.64 13.10
N ALA A 32 7.03 -17.86 13.05
CA ALA A 32 6.43 -18.61 11.95
C ALA A 32 6.59 -17.82 10.65
N ARG A 33 7.10 -18.48 9.61
CA ARG A 33 7.25 -17.87 8.28
C ARG A 33 5.90 -17.85 7.58
N VAL A 34 5.45 -16.65 7.21
CA VAL A 34 4.19 -16.43 6.49
C VAL A 34 4.49 -15.72 5.18
N GLU A 35 3.89 -16.22 4.09
CA GLU A 35 3.95 -15.58 2.78
C GLU A 35 2.64 -14.83 2.51
N VAL A 36 2.75 -13.56 2.11
CA VAL A 36 1.62 -12.71 1.77
C VAL A 36 1.73 -12.28 0.31
N LEU A 37 0.74 -12.63 -0.50
CA LEU A 37 0.67 -12.24 -1.90
C LEU A 37 -0.12 -10.92 -2.05
N ARG A 38 0.56 -9.83 -2.41
CA ARG A 38 -0.07 -8.56 -2.77
C ARG A 38 -0.62 -8.66 -4.20
N ARG A 39 -1.93 -8.54 -4.37
CA ARG A 39 -2.49 -8.31 -5.72
C ARG A 39 -2.62 -6.81 -5.93
N PRO A 40 -1.92 -6.21 -6.92
CA PRO A 40 -2.10 -4.79 -7.22
C PRO A 40 -3.59 -4.49 -7.46
N PRO A 41 -4.11 -3.37 -6.96
CA PRO A 41 -5.47 -2.96 -7.25
C PRO A 41 -5.63 -2.81 -8.77
N LYS A 42 -6.70 -3.37 -9.34
CA LYS A 42 -7.01 -3.19 -10.76
C LYS A 42 -7.43 -1.73 -10.97
N VAL A 43 -6.58 -0.94 -11.62
CA VAL A 43 -6.91 0.43 -12.02
C VAL A 43 -7.63 0.39 -13.36
N ARG A 44 -8.83 0.97 -13.42
CA ARG A 44 -9.57 1.20 -14.66
C ARG A 44 -9.60 2.70 -14.92
N ILE A 45 -9.05 3.11 -16.06
CA ILE A 45 -9.07 4.50 -16.51
C ILE A 45 -10.18 4.63 -17.55
N THR A 46 -11.12 5.52 -17.30
CA THR A 46 -12.21 5.82 -18.24
C THR A 46 -11.94 7.20 -18.81
N TYR A 47 -11.56 7.23 -20.08
CA TYR A 47 -11.35 8.49 -20.79
C TYR A 47 -12.70 9.10 -21.16
N PRO A 48 -12.84 10.43 -21.10
CA PRO A 48 -13.98 11.11 -21.70
C PRO A 48 -13.81 11.11 -23.23
N ASP A 49 -14.90 11.32 -23.96
CA ASP A 49 -14.93 11.08 -25.42
C ASP A 49 -13.99 12.02 -26.19
N GLU A 50 -13.72 13.22 -25.66
CA GLU A 50 -12.79 14.19 -26.26
C GLU A 50 -11.35 13.67 -26.30
N LEU A 51 -10.98 12.74 -25.41
CA LEU A 51 -9.64 12.17 -25.34
C LEU A 51 -9.53 10.81 -26.03
N LYS A 52 -10.66 10.16 -26.37
CA LYS A 52 -10.69 8.75 -26.80
C LYS A 52 -10.03 8.46 -28.15
N ASN A 53 -9.73 9.46 -28.98
CA ASN A 53 -9.14 9.25 -30.31
C ASN A 53 -8.05 10.27 -30.68
N VAL A 54 -7.57 11.06 -29.70
CA VAL A 54 -6.59 12.13 -29.95
C VAL A 54 -5.16 11.65 -29.77
N LEU A 55 -4.95 10.68 -28.88
CA LEU A 55 -3.63 10.22 -28.50
C LEU A 55 -3.31 8.88 -29.20
N SER A 56 -2.08 8.75 -29.68
CA SER A 56 -1.55 7.42 -30.05
C SER A 56 -1.51 6.50 -28.84
N ALA A 57 -1.47 5.18 -29.06
CA ALA A 57 -1.38 4.20 -27.97
C ALA A 57 -0.19 4.48 -27.03
N THR A 58 0.95 4.91 -27.58
CA THR A 58 2.15 5.27 -26.79
C THR A 58 1.92 6.51 -25.93
N GLU A 59 1.29 7.56 -26.49
CA GLU A 59 0.97 8.78 -25.73
C GLU A 59 -0.08 8.52 -24.66
N GLN A 60 -1.06 7.66 -24.95
CA GLN A 60 -2.04 7.21 -23.98
C GLN A 60 -1.34 6.51 -22.80
N LYS A 61 -0.38 5.60 -23.05
CA LYS A 61 0.39 4.95 -21.98
C LYS A 61 1.25 5.92 -21.17
N LYS A 62 1.85 6.92 -21.80
CA LYS A 62 2.56 7.99 -21.06
C LYS A 62 1.62 8.76 -20.16
N LEU A 63 0.44 9.14 -20.66
CA LEU A 63 -0.58 9.82 -19.87
C LEU A 63 -1.07 8.96 -18.69
N GLU A 64 -1.31 7.65 -18.91
CA GLU A 64 -1.66 6.71 -17.83
C GLU A 64 -0.60 6.70 -16.72
N LEU A 65 0.68 6.64 -17.07
CA LEU A 65 1.78 6.67 -16.08
C LEU A 65 1.82 7.98 -15.29
N GLU A 66 1.67 9.12 -15.97
CA GLU A 66 1.63 10.43 -15.29
C GLU A 66 0.43 10.56 -14.35
N MET A 67 -0.75 10.07 -14.75
CA MET A 67 -1.93 10.02 -13.88
C MET A 67 -1.66 9.17 -12.63
N LEU A 68 -1.07 7.99 -12.79
CA LEU A 68 -0.73 7.10 -11.67
C LEU A 68 0.30 7.75 -10.73
N ASN A 69 1.33 8.41 -11.27
CA ASN A 69 2.32 9.14 -10.47
C ASN A 69 1.66 10.23 -9.62
N LYS A 70 0.76 11.03 -10.19
CA LYS A 70 0.03 12.07 -9.46
C LYS A 70 -0.90 11.53 -8.38
N ILE A 71 -1.53 10.40 -8.62
CA ILE A 71 -2.34 9.71 -7.61
C ILE A 71 -1.45 9.26 -6.44
N VAL A 72 -0.30 8.63 -6.73
CA VAL A 72 0.65 8.19 -5.70
C VAL A 72 1.18 9.38 -4.89
N GLU A 73 1.58 10.47 -5.54
CA GLU A 73 2.00 11.71 -4.86
C GLU A 73 0.94 12.22 -3.88
N HIS A 74 -0.35 12.18 -4.28
CA HIS A 74 -1.45 12.61 -3.43
C HIS A 74 -1.67 11.68 -2.24
N ILE A 75 -1.61 10.36 -2.46
CA ILE A 75 -1.74 9.35 -1.40
C ILE A 75 -0.62 9.52 -0.36
N ILE A 76 0.63 9.69 -0.80
CA ILE A 76 1.76 9.91 0.11
C ILE A 76 1.57 11.18 0.93
N LYS A 77 1.27 12.31 0.27
CA LYS A 77 1.04 13.60 0.95
C LYS A 77 -0.12 13.57 1.95
N THR A 78 -1.14 12.75 1.70
CA THR A 78 -2.29 12.62 2.60
C THR A 78 -2.01 11.67 3.75
N SER A 79 -1.27 10.58 3.52
CA SER A 79 -0.79 9.66 4.56
C SER A 79 0.09 10.37 5.59
N GLU A 80 1.05 11.17 5.14
CA GLU A 80 1.91 11.96 6.03
C GLU A 80 1.11 12.95 6.90
N LYS A 81 0.05 13.54 6.34
CA LYS A 81 -0.85 14.45 7.07
C LYS A 81 -1.74 13.72 8.07
N SER A 82 -2.18 12.48 7.79
CA SER A 82 -2.93 11.69 8.76
C SER A 82 -2.07 11.28 9.95
N ASP A 83 -0.81 10.89 9.73
CA ASP A 83 0.10 10.50 10.81
C ASP A 83 0.42 11.67 11.76
N ILE A 84 0.50 12.90 11.23
CA ILE A 84 0.65 14.12 12.04
C ILE A 84 -0.62 14.42 12.86
N ARG A 85 -1.81 14.21 12.29
CA ARG A 85 -3.08 14.45 13.01
C ARG A 85 -3.33 13.44 14.12
N VAL A 86 -3.02 12.17 13.90
CA VAL A 86 -3.13 11.11 14.93
C VAL A 86 -2.18 11.41 16.10
N ASN A 87 -0.94 11.78 15.82
CA ASN A 87 0.03 12.10 16.87
C ASN A 87 -0.30 13.37 17.67
N ARG A 88 -1.04 14.33 17.09
CA ARG A 88 -1.49 15.54 17.81
C ARG A 88 -2.64 15.22 18.79
N LEU A 89 -3.61 14.40 18.36
CA LEU A 89 -4.73 13.99 19.20
C LEU A 89 -4.27 13.20 20.44
N ILE A 90 -3.26 12.33 20.28
CA ILE A 90 -2.72 11.55 21.42
C ILE A 90 -1.99 12.42 22.45
N ARG A 91 -1.53 13.63 22.09
CA ARG A 91 -0.77 14.52 22.98
C ARG A 91 -1.62 15.58 23.69
N GLU A 92 -2.86 15.78 23.27
CA GLU A 92 -3.78 16.75 23.89
C GLU A 92 -4.63 16.12 25.01
N ASP A 93 -4.60 14.79 25.16
CA ASP A 93 -5.32 14.01 26.18
C ASP A 93 -4.43 13.55 27.38
N VAL A 94 -3.29 14.23 27.63
CA VAL A 94 -2.41 13.99 28.80
C VAL A 94 -2.24 15.26 29.63
#